data_AF-A0A349GPR3-F1
#
_entry.id   AF-A0A349GPR3-F1
#
_cell.length_a   1.000
_cell.length_b   1.000
_cell.length_c   1.000
_cell.angle_alpha   90.00
_cell.angle_beta   90.00
_cell.angle_gamma   90.00
#
_symmetry.space_group_name_H-M   'P 1'
#
loop_
_entity.id
_entity.type
_entity.pdbx_description
1 polymer ?
#
loop_
_entity_poly.entity_id
_entity_poly.type
_entity_poly.pdbx_seq_one_letter_code
_entity_poly.pdbx_strand_id
1 'polypeptide(L)' 'SVGGKTAIDLPCGKNLVGVFKQPECVICDPDTLQTLSEKILSDGMAEAIKYGMIRDSQLFELIASHNIKNVMEIT' A
#
# COMPACT_ATOMS: atom_id res chain seq x y z
N SER A 1 -7.44 0.02 4.00
CA SER A 1 -8.52 0.81 3.36
C SER A 1 -9.35 -0.01 2.38
N VAL A 2 -8.74 -0.72 1.42
CA VAL A 2 -9.47 -1.55 0.44
C VAL A 2 -9.68 -2.99 0.96
N GLY A 3 -10.84 -3.59 0.69
CA GLY A 3 -11.12 -5.01 0.95
C GLY A 3 -11.91 -5.33 2.24
N GLY A 4 -12.14 -4.34 3.11
CA GLY A 4 -13.04 -4.45 4.27
C GLY A 4 -12.56 -5.32 5.44
N LYS A 5 -11.31 -5.81 5.42
CA LYS A 5 -10.70 -6.51 6.56
C LYS A 5 -10.36 -5.53 7.67
N THR A 6 -10.87 -5.76 8.88
CA THR A 6 -10.54 -5.01 10.09
C THR A 6 -10.15 -5.98 11.19
N ALA A 7 -9.14 -5.65 12.00
CA ALA A 7 -8.70 -6.50 13.10
C ALA A 7 -7.89 -5.70 14.13
N ILE A 8 -7.72 -6.29 15.32
CA ILE A 8 -6.82 -5.84 16.38
C ILE A 8 -5.75 -6.90 16.65
N ASP A 9 -4.62 -6.45 17.19
CA ASP A 9 -3.53 -7.32 17.62
C ASP A 9 -3.80 -7.86 19.04
N LEU A 10 -3.33 -9.07 19.31
CA LEU A 10 -3.26 -9.65 20.65
C LEU A 10 -1.78 -9.85 21.02
N PRO A 11 -1.43 -10.03 22.31
CA PRO A 11 -0.05 -10.29 22.71
C PRO A 11 0.61 -11.49 21.99
N CYS A 12 -0.19 -12.46 21.54
CA CYS A 12 0.26 -13.65 20.82
C CYS A 12 0.38 -13.47 19.29
N GLY A 13 -0.05 -12.34 18.71
CA GLY A 13 0.07 -12.14 17.27
C GLY A 13 -0.76 -11.00 16.70
N LYS A 14 -0.48 -10.68 15.44
CA LYS A 14 -1.13 -9.58 14.72
C LYS A 14 -2.46 -9.99 14.09
N ASN A 15 -3.43 -9.09 14.07
CA ASN A 15 -4.72 -9.22 13.38
C ASN A 15 -5.53 -10.49 13.74
N LEU A 16 -5.50 -10.93 15.00
CA LEU A 16 -6.11 -12.21 15.42
C LEU A 16 -7.60 -12.11 15.75
N VAL A 17 -8.10 -10.92 16.09
CA VAL A 17 -9.52 -10.69 16.39
C VAL A 17 -10.03 -9.56 15.50
N GLY A 18 -11.12 -9.79 14.77
CA GLY A 18 -11.61 -8.81 13.81
C GLY A 18 -12.86 -9.23 13.07
N VAL A 19 -13.29 -8.38 12.13
CA VAL A 19 -14.47 -8.60 11.28
C VAL A 19 -14.21 -8.09 9.87
N PHE A 20 -14.96 -8.63 8.92
CA PHE A 20 -15.06 -8.08 7.57
C PHE A 20 -16.23 -7.09 7.52
N LYS A 21 -15.92 -5.79 7.41
CA LYS A 21 -16.89 -4.70 7.30
C LYS A 21 -16.46 -3.77 6.17
N GLN A 22 -17.29 -3.64 5.14
CA GLN A 22 -17.02 -2.74 4.02
C GLN A 22 -17.20 -1.28 4.45
N PRO A 23 -16.28 -0.37 4.08
CA PRO A 23 -16.48 1.05 4.27
C PRO A 23 -17.51 1.59 3.28
N GLU A 24 -18.13 2.73 3.59
CA GLU A 24 -19.05 3.41 2.66
C GLU A 24 -18.32 4.01 1.46
N CYS A 25 -17.09 4.49 1.66
CA CYS A 25 -16.21 4.93 0.60
C CYS A 25 -14.73 4.70 0.95
N VAL A 26 -13.88 4.73 -0.08
CA VAL A 26 -12.43 4.81 0.06
C VAL A 26 -11.95 6.03 -0.71
N ILE A 27 -11.37 7.00 -0.01
CA ILE A 27 -10.75 8.19 -0.61
C ILE A 27 -9.24 7.95 -0.64
N CYS A 28 -8.64 8.05 -1.82
CA CYS A 28 -7.20 7.93 -2.02
C CYS A 28 -6.68 9.26 -2.58
N ASP A 29 -6.17 10.11 -1.69
CA ASP A 29 -5.63 11.42 -2.05
C ASP A 29 -4.10 11.33 -2.19
N PRO A 30 -3.54 11.35 -3.42
CA PRO A 30 -2.11 11.19 -3.65
C PRO A 30 -1.28 12.38 -3.13
N ASP A 31 -1.87 13.56 -2.95
CA ASP A 31 -1.14 14.73 -2.46
C ASP A 31 -0.65 14.53 -1.02
N THR A 32 -1.35 13.67 -0.26
CA THR A 32 -0.94 13.30 1.10
C THR A 32 0.41 12.58 1.15
N LEU A 33 0.82 11.90 0.07
CA LEU A 33 2.09 11.19 -0.02
C LEU A 33 3.30 12.13 0.09
N GLN A 34 3.16 13.40 -0.30
CA GLN A 34 4.22 14.41 -0.22
C GLN A 34 4.67 14.70 1.22
N THR A 35 3.84 14.37 2.21
CA THR A 35 4.14 14.60 3.64
C THR A 35 4.79 13.41 4.32
N LEU A 36 4.89 12.26 3.65
CA LEU A 36 5.48 11.05 4.22
C LEU A 36 7.01 11.13 4.21
N SER A 37 7.63 10.54 5.23
CA SER A 37 9.08 10.29 5.17
C SER A 37 9.39 9.20 4.12
N GLU A 38 10.56 9.28 3.51
CA GLU A 38 11.04 8.29 2.52
C GLU A 38 10.94 6.85 3.04
N LYS A 39 11.16 6.64 4.34
CA LYS A 39 11.06 5.33 4.99
C LYS A 39 9.63 4.77 4.95
N ILE A 40 8.63 5.58 5.26
CA ILE A 40 7.23 5.15 5.27
C ILE A 40 6.72 4.95 3.84
N LEU A 41 7.13 5.82 2.92
CA LEU A 41 6.82 5.66 1.50
C LEU A 41 7.40 4.33 0.96
N SER A 42 8.67 4.05 1.27
CA SER A 42 9.34 2.81 0.89
C SER A 42 8.66 1.56 1.48
N ASP A 43 8.24 1.61 2.75
CA ASP A 43 7.49 0.52 3.40
C ASP A 43 6.17 0.23 2.67
N GLY A 44 5.43 1.28 2.29
CA GLY A 44 4.19 1.15 1.52
C GLY A 44 4.38 0.60 0.11
N MET A 45 5.49 0.94 -0.57
CA MET A 45 5.78 0.45 -1.93
C MET A 45 5.93 -1.07 -2.01
N ALA A 46 6.25 -1.75 -0.91
CA ALA A 46 6.31 -3.21 -0.87
C ALA A 46 4.98 -3.86 -1.31
N GLU A 47 3.85 -3.26 -0.95
CA GLU A 47 2.52 -3.76 -1.33
C GLU A 47 2.24 -3.58 -2.84
N ALA A 48 2.68 -2.46 -3.42
CA ALA A 48 2.57 -2.20 -4.86
C ALA A 48 3.45 -3.16 -5.67
N ILE A 49 4.70 -3.37 -5.24
CA ILE A 49 5.62 -4.35 -5.86
C ILE A 49 5.00 -5.75 -5.81
N LYS A 50 4.51 -6.17 -4.63
CA LYS A 50 3.85 -7.45 -4.45
C LYS A 50 2.70 -7.62 -5.45
N TYR A 51 1.83 -6.61 -5.57
CA TYR A 51 0.71 -6.66 -6.50
C TYR A 51 1.17 -6.83 -7.95
N GLY A 52 2.18 -6.06 -8.38
CA GLY A 52 2.78 -6.23 -9.71
C GLY A 52 3.27 -7.67 -9.95
N MET A 53 4.00 -8.24 -8.98
CA MET A 53 4.50 -9.61 -9.10
C MET A 53 3.42 -10.68 -9.23
N ILE A 54 2.28 -10.54 -8.54
CA ILE A 54 1.24 -11.59 -8.49
C ILE A 54 0.08 -11.37 -9.47
N ARG A 55 -0.05 -10.17 -10.04
CA ARG A 55 -1.23 -9.78 -10.83
C ARG A 55 -0.95 -8.92 -12.05
N ASP A 56 0.10 -8.13 -12.09
CA ASP A 56 0.32 -7.15 -13.16
C ASP A 56 1.80 -6.97 -13.48
N SER A 57 2.27 -7.66 -14.52
CA SER A 57 3.67 -7.59 -14.95
C SER A 57 4.06 -6.21 -15.49
N GLN A 58 3.13 -5.45 -16.08
CA GLN A 58 3.43 -4.11 -16.58
C GLN A 58 3.65 -3.15 -15.40
N LEU A 59 2.83 -3.24 -14.36
CA LEU A 59 3.05 -2.51 -13.12
C LEU A 59 4.39 -2.87 -12.47
N PHE A 60 4.75 -4.17 -12.45
CA PHE A 60 6.03 -4.60 -11.90
C PHE A 60 7.22 -3.98 -12.65
N GLU A 61 7.20 -4.01 -13.99
CA GLU A 61 8.23 -3.38 -14.82
C GLU A 61 8.28 -1.86 -14.63
N LEU A 62 7.13 -1.20 -14.53
CA LEU A 62 7.05 0.23 -14.25
C LEU A 62 7.74 0.57 -12.92
N ILE A 63 7.42 -0.16 -11.84
CA ILE A 63 8.03 0.08 -10.53
C ILE A 63 9.54 -0.23 -10.57
N ALA A 64 9.95 -1.31 -11.24
CA ALA A 64 11.35 -1.70 -11.34
C ALA A 64 12.24 -0.68 -12.08
N SER A 65 11.64 0.16 -12.94
CA SER A 65 12.35 1.26 -13.63
C SER A 65 12.51 2.53 -12.78
N HIS A 66 11.93 2.58 -11.57
CA HIS A 66 11.92 3.75 -10.70
C HIS A 66 12.54 3.47 -9.32
N ASN A 67 12.85 4.53 -8.58
CA ASN A 67 13.31 4.48 -7.20
C ASN A 67 12.66 5.60 -6.38
N ILE A 68 12.96 5.65 -5.08
CA ILE A 68 12.30 6.57 -4.14
C ILE A 68 12.43 8.06 -4.52
N LYS A 69 13.46 8.42 -5.30
CA LYS A 69 13.72 9.82 -5.68
C LYS A 69 12.87 10.30 -6.85
N ASN A 70 12.38 9.38 -7.69
CA ASN A 70 11.64 9.71 -8.91
C ASN A 70 10.26 9.03 -8.99
N VAL A 71 9.86 8.25 -7.98
CA VAL A 71 8.55 7.58 -7.94
C VAL A 71 7.38 8.56 -7.95
N MET A 72 7.59 9.80 -7.46
CA MET A 72 6.57 10.86 -7.46
C MET A 72 6.44 11.58 -8.81
N GLU A 73 7.32 11.30 -9.77
CA GLU A 73 7.33 11.92 -11.10
C GLU A 73 6.63 11.03 -12.16
N ILE A 74 6.16 9.84 -11.77
CA ILE A 74 5.42 8.93 -12.64
C ILE A 74 4.10 9.61 -13.02
N THR A 75 3.96 9.96 -14.31
CA THR A 75 2.76 10.58 -14.89
C THR A 75 1.90 9.54 -15.58
#